data_AF-A0A923NIQ0-F1
#
_entry.id   AF-A0A923NIQ0-F1
#
_cell.length_a   1.000
_cell.length_b   1.000
_cell.length_c   1.000
_cell.angle_alpha   90.00
_cell.angle_beta   90.00
_cell.angle_gamma   90.00
#
_symmetry.space_group_name_H-M   'P 1'
#
loop_
_entity.id
_entity.type
_entity.pdbx_description
1 polymer ?
#
loop_
_entity_poly.entity_id
_entity_poly.type
_entity_poly.pdbx_seq_one_letter_code
_entity_poly.pdbx_strand_id
1 'polypeptide(L)' 'MIIDRRIKKTRDALSDALLSLLPTTPLNKITIKSIVDIANVSRSTFYVHFDDVFDLYDQTVNELLAGLVNQITADYPDLS' A
#
# COMPACT_ATOMS: atom_id res chain seq x y z
N MET A 1 19.08 8.36 7.17
CA MET A 1 18.73 7.02 6.63
C MET A 1 17.98 6.09 7.61
N ILE A 2 17.41 6.58 8.73
CA ILE A 2 16.53 5.77 9.62
C ILE A 2 15.04 6.09 9.40
N ILE A 3 14.73 7.35 9.05
CA ILE A 3 13.36 7.84 8.81
C ILE A 3 12.75 7.12 7.60
N ASP A 4 13.50 6.97 6.52
CA ASP A 4 13.07 6.31 5.27
C ASP A 4 12.58 4.87 5.50
N ARG A 5 13.34 4.07 6.27
CA ARG A 5 12.96 2.70 6.62
C ARG A 5 11.67 2.63 7.45
N ARG A 6 11.46 3.61 8.34
CA ARG A 6 10.23 3.69 9.15
C ARG A 6 9.03 4.05 8.28
N ILE A 7 9.20 5.03 7.39
CA ILE A 7 8.19 5.42 6.39
C ILE A 7 7.79 4.21 5.56
N LYS A 8 8.76 3.49 4.99
CA LYS A 8 8.50 2.30 4.18
C LYS A 8 7.74 1.24 4.96
N LYS A 9 8.22 0.88 6.16
CA LYS A 9 7.55 -0.13 7.01
C LYS A 9 6.10 0.23 7.32
N THR A 10 5.82 1.50 7.59
CA THR A 10 4.46 1.97 7.85
C THR A 10 3.59 1.93 6.59
N ARG A 11 4.12 2.32 5.43
CA ARG A 11 3.41 2.19 4.15
C ARG A 11 3.10 0.74 3.83
N ASP A 12 4.08 -0.16 3.96
CA ASP A 12 3.90 -1.60 3.72
C ASP A 12 2.78 -2.17 4.62
N ALA A 13 2.80 -1.85 5.93
CA ALA A 13 1.77 -2.30 6.86
C ALA A 13 0.36 -1.79 6.53
N LEU A 14 0.23 -0.55 6.03
CA LEU A 14 -1.03 0.03 5.59
C LEU A 14 -1.53 -0.62 4.29
N SER A 15 -0.64 -0.86 3.32
CA SER A 15 -0.94 -1.58 2.08
C SER A 15 -1.40 -3.02 2.37
N ASP A 16 -0.69 -3.74 3.22
CA ASP A 16 -1.04 -5.12 3.62
C ASP A 16 -2.41 -5.16 4.31
N ALA A 17 -2.69 -4.21 5.20
CA ALA A 17 -3.98 -4.08 5.84
C ALA A 17 -5.11 -3.87 4.82
N LEU A 18 -4.93 -2.97 3.85
CA LEU A 18 -5.90 -2.78 2.76
C LEU A 18 -6.10 -4.07 1.95
N LEU A 19 -5.01 -4.72 1.51
CA LEU A 19 -5.05 -5.94 0.71
C LEU A 19 -5.74 -7.10 1.44
N SER A 20 -5.65 -7.16 2.76
CA SER A 20 -6.38 -8.15 3.57
C SER A 20 -7.90 -7.90 3.66
N LEU A 21 -8.33 -6.65 3.50
CA LEU A 21 -9.75 -6.26 3.58
C LEU A 21 -10.48 -6.43 2.24
N LEU A 22 -9.81 -6.13 1.12
CA LEU A 22 -10.38 -6.17 -0.23
C LEU A 22 -11.08 -7.49 -0.62
N PRO A 23 -10.63 -8.69 -0.18
CA PRO A 23 -11.32 -9.94 -0.49
C PRO A 23 -12.71 -10.08 0.13
N THR A 24 -12.99 -9.35 1.22
CA THR A 24 -14.23 -9.50 1.99
C THR A 24 -15.06 -8.23 2.05
N THR A 25 -14.46 -7.07 1.74
CA THR A 25 -15.08 -5.75 1.88
C THR A 25 -14.86 -4.94 0.61
N PRO A 26 -15.93 -4.46 -0.04
CA PRO A 26 -15.81 -3.53 -1.17
C PRO A 26 -15.03 -2.27 -0.79
N LEU A 27 -14.20 -1.74 -1.70
CA LEU A 27 -13.31 -0.59 -1.42
C LEU A 27 -14.06 0.61 -0.82
N ASN A 28 -15.24 0.95 -1.34
CA ASN A 28 -16.06 2.06 -0.84
C ASN A 28 -16.69 1.83 0.56
N LYS A 29 -16.54 0.62 1.13
CA LYS A 29 -16.95 0.26 2.49
C LYS A 29 -15.75 0.12 3.43
N ILE A 30 -14.53 0.09 2.90
CA ILE A 30 -13.32 0.09 3.71
C ILE A 30 -13.15 1.48 4.33
N THR A 31 -12.82 1.50 5.62
CA THR A 31 -12.61 2.75 6.37
C THR A 31 -11.15 2.89 6.77
N ILE A 32 -10.70 4.13 6.93
CA ILE A 32 -9.38 4.42 7.52
C ILE A 32 -9.25 3.72 8.88
N LYS A 33 -10.34 3.68 9.68
CA LYS A 33 -10.35 3.00 10.98
C LYS A 33 -9.96 1.52 10.85
N SER A 34 -10.66 0.76 10.01
CA SER A 34 -10.38 -0.67 9.83
C SER A 34 -8.96 -0.93 9.37
N ILE A 35 -8.42 -0.06 8.50
CA ILE A 35 -7.04 -0.18 8.01
C ILE A 35 -6.05 0.07 9.14
N VAL A 36 -6.16 1.20 9.87
CA VAL A 36 -5.18 1.55 10.90
C VAL A 36 -5.22 0.61 12.11
N ASP A 37 -6.40 0.03 12.40
CA ASP A 37 -6.57 -0.98 13.44
C ASP A 37 -5.81 -2.27 13.08
N ILE A 38 -5.86 -2.72 11.81
CA ILE A 38 -5.11 -3.90 11.32
C ILE A 38 -3.61 -3.61 11.22
N ALA A 39 -3.24 -2.46 10.66
CA ALA A 39 -1.85 -2.06 10.49
C ALA A 39 -1.15 -1.69 11.81
N ASN A 40 -1.92 -1.56 12.91
CA ASN A 40 -1.44 -1.15 14.23
C ASN A 40 -0.70 0.20 14.21
N VAL A 41 -1.33 1.21 13.60
CA VAL A 41 -0.81 2.58 13.50
C VAL A 41 -1.88 3.61 13.86
N SER A 42 -1.49 4.88 14.03
CA SER A 42 -2.46 5.95 14.30
C SER A 42 -3.07 6.49 13.00
N ARG A 43 -4.27 7.09 13.09
CA ARG A 43 -4.85 7.86 11.97
C ARG A 43 -3.96 9.02 11.53
N SER A 44 -3.31 9.69 12.48
CA SER A 44 -2.36 10.76 12.15
C SER A 44 -1.19 10.22 11.33
N THR A 45 -0.75 9.00 11.62
CA THR A 45 0.29 8.30 10.83
C THR A 45 -0.22 7.94 9.44
N PHE A 46 -1.47 7.49 9.29
CA PHE A 46 -2.09 7.27 7.98
C PHE A 46 -2.01 8.53 7.10
N TYR A 47 -2.45 9.67 7.64
CA TYR A 47 -2.47 10.94 6.90
C TYR A 47 -1.09 11.55 6.61
N VAL A 48 -0.01 10.98 7.15
CA VAL A 48 1.36 11.33 6.72
C VAL A 48 1.71 10.67 5.38
N HIS A 49 1.04 9.58 5.04
CA HIS A 49 1.37 8.75 3.87
C HIS A 49 0.31 8.79 2.77
N PHE A 50 -0.97 8.96 3.15
CA PHE A 50 -2.10 8.85 2.23
C PHE A 50 -3.20 9.86 2.59
N ASP A 51 -3.83 10.42 1.57
CA ASP A 51 -4.91 11.40 1.74
C ASP A 51 -6.22 10.72 2.18
N ASP A 52 -6.54 9.58 1.57
CA ASP A 52 -7.71 8.77 1.90
C ASP A 52 -7.51 7.28 1.51
N VAL A 53 -8.58 6.48 1.61
CA VAL A 53 -8.56 5.05 1.31
C VAL A 53 -8.32 4.77 -0.19
N PHE A 54 -8.79 5.65 -1.08
CA PHE A 54 -8.60 5.52 -2.52
C PHE A 54 -7.17 5.86 -2.92
N ASP A 55 -6.58 6.90 -2.31
CA ASP A 55 -5.17 7.23 -2.49
C ASP A 55 -4.26 6.07 -2.04
N LEU A 56 -4.54 5.46 -0.88
CA LEU A 56 -3.86 4.23 -0.47
C LEU A 56 -4.00 3.13 -1.52
N TYR A 57 -5.22 2.87 -2.00
CA TYR A 57 -5.47 1.85 -3.02
C TYR A 57 -4.68 2.08 -4.30
N ASP A 58 -4.75 3.28 -4.87
CA ASP A 58 -4.09 3.63 -6.12
C ASP A 58 -2.57 3.50 -5.98
N GLN A 59 -1.99 4.00 -4.88
CA GLN A 59 -0.57 3.86 -4.62
C GLN A 59 -0.15 2.40 -4.45
N THR A 60 -0.90 1.60 -3.68
CA THR A 60 -0.62 0.16 -3.51
C THR A 60 -0.66 -0.59 -4.85
N VAL A 61 -1.66 -0.33 -5.69
CA VAL A 61 -1.79 -0.99 -7.01
C VAL A 61 -0.66 -0.56 -7.95
N ASN A 62 -0.34 0.73 -8.00
CA ASN A 62 0.75 1.24 -8.83
C ASN A 62 2.11 0.65 -8.43
N GLU A 63 2.38 0.53 -7.13
CA GLU A 63 3.60 -0.10 -6.62
C GLU A 63 3.68 -1.59 -7.00
N LEU A 64 2.56 -2.32 -6.90
CA LEU A 64 2.50 -3.73 -7.31
C LEU A 64 2.74 -3.89 -8.82
N LEU A 65 2.07 -3.08 -9.65
CA LEU A 65 2.24 -3.10 -11.10
C LEU A 65 3.67 -2.75 -11.52
N ALA A 66 4.26 -1.73 -10.90
CA ALA A 66 5.66 -1.36 -11.14
C ALA A 66 6.59 -2.52 -10.77
N GLY A 67 6.35 -3.19 -9.64
CA GLY A 67 7.08 -4.40 -9.24
C GLY A 67 6.99 -5.52 -10.27
N LEU A 68 5.79 -5.79 -10.79
CA LEU A 68 5.57 -6.79 -11.83
C LEU A 68 6.27 -6.44 -13.14
N VAL A 69 6.17 -5.19 -13.61
CA VAL A 69 6.85 -4.73 -14.83
C VAL A 69 8.37 -4.86 -14.69
N ASN A 70 8.91 -4.47 -13.54
CA ASN A 70 10.34 -4.60 -13.27
C ASN A 70 10.79 -6.05 -13.30
N GLN A 71 10.00 -6.96 -12.71
CA GLN A 71 10.31 -8.39 -12.70
C GLN A 71 10.27 -8.98 -14.12
N ILE A 72 9.23 -8.68 -14.90
CA ILE A 72 9.11 -9.13 -16.30
C ILE A 72 10.28 -8.62 -17.14
N THR A 73 10.67 -7.35 -16.98
CA THR A 73 11.79 -6.76 -17.71
C THR A 73 13.12 -7.40 -17.31
N ALA A 74 13.30 -7.75 -16.03
CA ALA A 74 14.49 -8.45 -15.56
C ALA A 74 14.58 -9.89 -16.09
N ASP A 75 13.44 -10.57 -16.21
CA ASP A 75 13.36 -11.94 -16.71
C ASP A 75 13.51 -12.02 -18.24
N TYR A 76 13.14 -10.94 -18.96
CA TYR A 76 13.21 -10.83 -20.42
C TYR A 76 13.84 -9.50 -20.87
N PRO A 77 15.17 -9.33 -20.73
CA PRO A 77 15.85 -8.06 -21.02
C PRO A 77 15.76 -7.66 -22.51
N ASP A 78 15.54 -8.62 -23.40
CA ASP A 78 15.56 -8.44 -24.85
C ASP A 78 14.22 -7.91 -25.43
N LEU A 79 13.19 -7.72 -24.60
CA LEU A 79 11.89 -7.15 -24.99
C LEU A 79 11.82 -5.62 -24.83
N SER A 80 12.94 -5.00 -24.45
CA SER A 80 13.10 -3.55 -24.23
C SER A 80 13.31 -2.78 -25.52
#